data_AF-S8EBW5-F1
#
_entry.id   AF-S8EBW5-F1
#
_cell.length_a   1.000
_cell.length_b   1.000
_cell.length_c   1.000
_cell.angle_alpha   90.00
_cell.angle_beta   90.00
_cell.angle_gamma   90.00
#
_symmetry.space_group_name_H-M   'P 1'
#
loop_
_entity.id
_entity.type
_entity.pdbx_description
1 polymer ?
#
loop_
_entity_poly.entity_id
_entity_poly.type
_entity_poly.pdbx_seq_one_letter_code
_entity_poly.pdbx_strand_id
1 'polypeptide(L)'
;MAFRQRVVVNYPISQAPIVKSIIQTEDDPPVTLHMLFVPETREYTPEEVWDASQLEPFDRLPWLFLQTTLHSPPFQPGDLEPPVFHYGWRPNVERLVAYARARQLVVSYGDPSRSSKHHISNILRPEAPLIYDVSVDPVSGMEVMVPKAETEALWPTAPAPEPSDIDLFATMERALPEMTAGLVRDGMLGAWCERVSLALTLRADEGRNYIVSVIRNSQLTVEGGELPTPEEMAQLAEVLGVSGPPRWYVDRDALIWNDLFEDSHS
;
A
#
# COMPACT_ATOMS: atom_id res chain seq x y z
N MET A 1 11.21 -34.93 2.69
CA MET A 1 11.22 -33.78 1.77
C MET A 1 12.57 -33.09 1.90
N ALA A 2 13.36 -33.03 0.83
CA ALA A 2 14.63 -32.32 0.84
C ALA A 2 14.35 -30.81 0.69
N PHE A 3 14.76 -30.01 1.68
CA PHE A 3 14.80 -28.55 1.53
C PHE A 3 15.81 -28.25 0.40
N ARG A 4 15.32 -27.93 -0.80
CA ARG A 4 16.18 -27.37 -1.85
C ARG A 4 16.77 -26.08 -1.31
N GLN A 5 18.09 -25.93 -1.39
CA GLN A 5 18.76 -24.65 -1.14
C GLN A 5 18.09 -23.59 -2.02
N ARG A 6 17.41 -22.62 -1.38
CA ARG A 6 16.87 -21.44 -2.06
C ARG A 6 18.05 -20.74 -2.72
N VAL A 7 18.06 -20.67 -4.06
CA VAL A 7 18.99 -19.82 -4.78
C VAL A 7 18.52 -18.39 -4.53
N VAL A 8 19.14 -17.72 -3.57
CA VAL A 8 18.89 -16.29 -3.35
C VAL A 8 19.56 -15.56 -4.52
N VAL A 9 18.76 -15.13 -5.49
CA VAL A 9 19.24 -14.25 -6.55
C VAL A 9 19.40 -12.86 -5.95
N ASN A 10 20.64 -12.43 -5.76
CA ASN A 10 20.94 -11.08 -5.29
C ASN A 10 20.68 -10.09 -6.44
N TYR A 11 19.53 -9.43 -6.42
CA TYR A 11 19.29 -8.29 -7.30
C TYR A 11 20.12 -7.09 -6.84
N PRO A 12 20.71 -6.32 -7.77
CA PRO A 12 21.39 -5.09 -7.40
C PRO A 12 20.36 -4.09 -6.87
N ILE A 13 20.43 -3.82 -5.58
CA ILE A 13 19.63 -2.75 -4.97
C ILE A 13 20.20 -1.41 -5.39
N SER A 14 19.30 -0.47 -5.67
CA SER A 14 19.65 0.91 -5.98
C SER A 14 20.60 1.50 -4.92
N GLN A 15 21.66 2.14 -5.39
CA GLN A 15 22.67 2.76 -4.52
C GLN A 15 22.32 4.19 -4.11
N ALA A 16 21.12 4.67 -4.44
CA ALA A 16 20.65 6.00 -4.09
C ALA A 16 20.71 6.24 -2.57
N PRO A 17 21.09 7.44 -2.09
CA PRO A 17 21.22 7.71 -0.66
C PRO A 17 19.96 7.39 0.15
N ILE A 18 18.78 7.74 -0.38
CA ILE A 18 17.50 7.46 0.28
C ILE A 18 17.32 5.95 0.52
N VAL A 19 17.64 5.12 -0.48
CA VAL A 19 17.47 3.65 -0.44
C VAL A 19 18.29 3.04 0.70
N LYS A 20 19.53 3.50 0.88
CA LYS A 20 20.42 3.04 1.97
C LYS A 20 19.89 3.38 3.36
N SER A 21 19.17 4.50 3.48
CA SER A 21 18.60 4.94 4.76
C SER A 21 17.28 4.26 5.14
N ILE A 22 16.55 3.71 4.16
CA ILE A 22 15.19 3.19 4.36
C ILE A 22 15.11 1.65 4.31
N ILE A 23 16.21 0.96 4.05
CA ILE A 23 16.32 -0.51 4.06
C ILE A 23 17.15 -0.94 5.26
N GLN A 24 16.86 -2.10 5.85
CA GLN A 24 17.70 -2.68 6.89
C GLN A 24 19.10 -3.05 6.40
N THR A 25 20.12 -2.69 7.17
CA THR A 25 21.53 -3.08 6.98
C THR A 25 21.86 -4.35 7.76
N GLU A 26 22.98 -5.00 7.42
CA GLU A 26 23.49 -6.17 8.16
C GLU A 26 23.75 -5.87 9.65
N ASP A 27 24.03 -4.61 9.98
CA ASP A 27 24.25 -4.15 11.35
C ASP A 27 22.95 -3.92 12.15
N ASP A 28 21.78 -3.93 11.50
CA ASP A 28 20.51 -3.76 12.21
C ASP A 28 20.14 -5.03 13.00
N PRO A 29 19.48 -4.89 14.16
CA PRO A 29 18.97 -6.04 14.88
C PRO A 29 17.95 -6.80 13.99
N PRO A 30 17.95 -8.15 14.04
CA PRO A 30 16.95 -8.95 13.34
C PRO A 30 15.55 -8.54 13.77
N VAL A 31 14.68 -8.26 12.80
CA VAL A 31 13.26 -7.99 13.05
C VAL A 31 12.54 -9.32 13.19
N THR A 32 11.81 -9.49 14.29
CA THR A 32 10.85 -10.59 14.43
C THR A 32 9.68 -10.32 13.49
N LEU A 33 9.58 -11.12 12.43
CA LEU A 33 8.50 -11.01 11.46
C LEU A 33 7.22 -11.62 12.02
N HIS A 34 6.10 -10.96 11.73
CA HIS A 34 4.79 -11.54 11.93
C HIS A 34 4.58 -12.75 11.01
N MET A 35 3.79 -13.72 11.44
CA MET A 35 3.59 -14.98 10.73
C MET A 35 3.04 -14.81 9.31
N LEU A 36 2.30 -13.73 9.06
CA LEU A 36 1.78 -13.33 7.76
C LEU A 36 2.89 -12.94 6.77
N PHE A 37 4.02 -12.44 7.29
CA PHE A 37 5.12 -11.94 6.48
C PHE A 37 6.27 -12.94 6.33
N VAL A 38 6.08 -14.17 6.81
CA VAL A 38 7.01 -15.28 6.58
C VAL A 38 6.84 -15.78 5.13
N PRO A 39 7.94 -16.01 4.38
CA PRO A 39 7.92 -16.32 2.94
C PRO A 39 7.51 -17.78 2.69
N GLU A 40 6.20 -18.02 2.82
CA GLU A 40 5.56 -19.33 2.70
C GLU A 40 4.19 -19.20 2.03
N THR A 41 3.89 -20.10 1.09
CA THR A 41 2.55 -20.26 0.52
C THR A 41 1.69 -21.04 1.52
N ARG A 42 0.71 -20.37 2.13
CA ARG A 42 -0.28 -21.01 3.01
C ARG A 42 -1.57 -20.22 3.05
N GLU A 43 -2.63 -20.87 3.54
CA GLU A 43 -3.84 -20.15 3.93
C GLU A 43 -3.58 -19.33 5.21
N TYR A 44 -4.22 -18.17 5.29
CA TYR A 44 -4.16 -17.29 6.45
C TYR A 44 -5.55 -17.13 7.05
N THR A 45 -5.63 -16.92 8.37
CA THR A 45 -6.93 -16.67 9.04
C THR A 45 -7.23 -15.17 9.13
N PRO A 46 -8.51 -14.76 9.25
CA PRO A 46 -8.88 -13.38 9.52
C PRO A 46 -8.18 -12.79 10.75
N GLU A 47 -7.96 -13.58 11.80
CA GLU A 47 -7.25 -13.18 13.02
C GLU A 47 -5.77 -12.89 12.74
N GLU A 48 -5.09 -13.68 11.92
CA GLU A 48 -3.70 -13.41 11.55
C GLU A 48 -3.56 -12.10 10.76
N VAL A 49 -4.53 -11.82 9.87
CA VAL A 49 -4.56 -10.55 9.13
C VAL A 49 -4.89 -9.39 10.08
N TRP A 50 -5.77 -9.61 11.06
CA TRP A 50 -6.09 -8.62 12.08
C TRP A 50 -4.88 -8.29 12.94
N ASP A 51 -4.20 -9.30 13.48
CA ASP A 51 -3.00 -9.14 14.28
C ASP A 51 -1.91 -8.39 13.48
N ALA A 52 -1.75 -8.71 12.20
CA ALA A 52 -0.83 -8.00 11.33
C ALA A 52 -1.21 -6.52 11.11
N SER A 53 -2.50 -6.21 11.07
CA SER A 53 -2.99 -4.82 10.97
C SER A 53 -2.65 -3.96 12.19
N GLN A 54 -2.32 -4.60 13.32
CA GLN A 54 -1.91 -3.93 14.56
C GLN A 54 -0.39 -3.72 14.66
N LEU A 55 0.40 -4.15 13.67
CA LEU A 55 1.85 -3.99 13.68
C LEU A 55 2.27 -2.56 13.40
N GLU A 56 3.28 -2.06 14.10
CA GLU A 56 3.86 -0.76 13.79
C GLU A 56 4.49 -0.75 12.39
N PRO A 57 4.35 0.35 11.62
CA PRO A 57 5.09 0.54 10.38
C PRO A 57 6.60 0.40 10.59
N PHE A 58 7.33 -0.10 9.60
CA PHE A 58 8.78 -0.26 9.73
C PHE A 58 9.49 1.06 9.46
N ASP A 59 10.44 1.45 10.32
CA ASP A 59 11.31 2.59 10.04
C ASP A 59 12.28 2.28 8.88
N ARG A 60 12.77 1.04 8.84
CA ARG A 60 13.62 0.50 7.78
C ARG A 60 13.03 -0.83 7.31
N LEU A 61 12.86 -0.99 6.00
CA LEU A 61 12.26 -2.19 5.42
C LEU A 61 13.20 -3.39 5.58
N PRO A 62 12.73 -4.50 6.18
CA PRO A 62 13.52 -5.72 6.24
C PRO A 62 13.97 -6.22 4.88
N TRP A 63 15.24 -6.62 4.78
CA TRP A 63 15.87 -7.05 3.52
C TRP A 63 15.11 -8.17 2.82
N LEU A 64 14.43 -9.02 3.59
CA LEU A 64 13.62 -10.11 3.06
C LEU A 64 12.54 -9.62 2.07
N PHE A 65 11.98 -8.42 2.25
CA PHE A 65 10.93 -7.87 1.39
C PHE A 65 11.44 -7.21 0.11
N LEU A 66 12.75 -7.28 -0.12
CA LEU A 66 13.41 -6.85 -1.35
C LEU A 66 13.72 -8.03 -2.27
N GLN A 67 13.52 -9.25 -1.77
CA GLN A 67 13.73 -10.48 -2.52
C GLN A 67 12.53 -10.73 -3.42
N THR A 68 12.51 -10.08 -4.57
CA THR A 68 11.63 -10.48 -5.67
C THR A 68 12.38 -11.48 -6.53
N THR A 69 11.84 -12.67 -6.73
CA THR A 69 12.29 -13.56 -7.80
C THR A 69 12.13 -12.88 -9.15
N LEU A 70 12.82 -13.39 -10.18
CA LEU A 70 12.77 -12.86 -11.56
C LEU A 70 11.37 -12.40 -11.94
N HIS A 71 11.12 -11.09 -12.05
CA HIS A 71 9.88 -10.53 -12.61
C HIS A 71 9.63 -10.93 -14.08
N SER A 72 10.51 -11.76 -14.64
CA SER A 72 10.50 -12.20 -16.02
C SER A 72 10.35 -13.72 -16.05
N PRO A 73 9.31 -14.24 -16.73
CA PRO A 73 9.11 -15.67 -16.87
C PRO A 73 10.28 -16.35 -17.60
N PRO A 74 10.43 -17.68 -17.46
CA PRO A 74 9.50 -18.58 -16.76
C PRO A 74 9.71 -18.57 -15.23
N PHE A 75 8.60 -18.43 -14.50
CA PHE A 75 8.57 -18.64 -13.04
C PHE A 75 8.75 -20.14 -12.73
N GLN A 76 9.37 -20.44 -11.61
CA GLN A 76 9.56 -21.79 -11.07
C GLN A 76 8.75 -21.98 -9.78
N PRO A 77 8.35 -23.22 -9.44
CA PRO A 77 7.69 -23.49 -8.16
C PRO A 77 8.50 -22.96 -6.98
N GLY A 78 7.86 -22.16 -6.13
CA GLY A 78 8.49 -21.48 -4.99
C GLY A 78 9.09 -20.10 -5.31
N ASP A 79 8.86 -19.58 -6.52
CA ASP A 79 9.12 -18.18 -6.84
C ASP A 79 8.07 -17.30 -6.18
N LEU A 80 8.36 -16.85 -4.96
CA LEU A 80 7.47 -16.02 -4.17
C LEU A 80 7.73 -14.53 -4.42
N GLU A 81 6.67 -13.78 -4.67
CA GLU A 81 6.68 -12.32 -4.63
C GLU A 81 6.35 -11.84 -3.20
N PRO A 82 7.13 -10.91 -2.63
CA PRO A 82 6.85 -10.38 -1.30
C PRO A 82 5.59 -9.51 -1.30
N PRO A 83 4.98 -9.30 -0.12
CA PRO A 83 3.98 -8.26 0.07
C PRO A 83 4.47 -6.89 -0.43
N VAL A 84 3.54 -6.05 -0.88
CA VAL A 84 3.84 -4.69 -1.28
C VAL A 84 3.94 -3.81 -0.04
N PHE A 85 4.98 -3.00 0.03
CA PHE A 85 5.17 -1.99 1.06
C PHE A 85 5.28 -0.61 0.43
N HIS A 86 4.68 0.37 1.08
CA HIS A 86 4.69 1.79 0.72
C HIS A 86 5.51 2.58 1.73
N TYR A 87 6.52 3.29 1.24
CA TYR A 87 7.26 4.27 2.00
C TYR A 87 6.64 5.65 1.84
N GLY A 88 6.34 6.31 2.95
CA GLY A 88 5.77 7.65 2.96
C GLY A 88 5.14 8.04 4.28
N TRP A 89 4.13 8.90 4.23
CA TRP A 89 3.51 9.50 5.42
C TRP A 89 2.01 9.29 5.47
N ARG A 90 1.46 9.31 6.68
CA ARG A 90 0.02 9.58 6.84
C ARG A 90 -0.29 10.97 6.28
N PRO A 91 -1.32 11.12 5.44
CA PRO A 91 -1.63 12.40 4.81
C PRO A 91 -2.11 13.41 5.85
N ASN A 92 -1.72 14.68 5.68
CA ASN A 92 -2.44 15.79 6.31
C ASN A 92 -3.76 16.00 5.57
N VAL A 93 -4.80 15.30 6.02
CA VAL A 93 -6.11 15.28 5.36
C VAL A 93 -6.73 16.67 5.31
N GLU A 94 -6.60 17.47 6.36
CA GLU A 94 -7.15 18.82 6.38
C GLU A 94 -6.52 19.68 5.28
N ARG A 95 -5.20 19.61 5.11
CA ARG A 95 -4.47 20.34 4.09
C ARG A 95 -4.82 19.89 2.67
N LEU A 96 -4.89 18.57 2.43
CA LEU A 96 -5.26 18.04 1.11
C LEU A 96 -6.72 18.37 0.76
N VAL A 97 -7.65 18.27 1.71
CA VAL A 97 -9.06 18.65 1.50
C VAL A 97 -9.20 20.16 1.30
N ALA A 98 -8.45 20.98 2.03
CA ALA A 98 -8.43 22.43 1.81
C ALA A 98 -7.91 22.79 0.41
N TYR A 99 -6.83 22.14 -0.04
CA TYR A 99 -6.33 22.28 -1.40
C TYR A 99 -7.40 21.88 -2.43
N ALA A 100 -8.05 20.73 -2.23
CA ALA A 100 -9.11 20.24 -3.11
C ALA A 100 -10.27 21.24 -3.21
N ARG A 101 -10.71 21.82 -2.09
CA ARG A 101 -11.75 22.86 -2.07
C ARG A 101 -11.35 24.09 -2.88
N ALA A 102 -10.13 24.59 -2.69
CA ALA A 102 -9.62 25.75 -3.40
C ALA A 102 -9.54 25.54 -4.92
N ARG A 103 -9.37 24.30 -5.37
CA ARG A 103 -9.27 23.91 -6.78
C ARG A 103 -10.52 23.25 -7.35
N GLN A 104 -11.63 23.20 -6.60
CA GLN A 104 -12.88 22.55 -7.00
C GLN A 104 -12.73 21.05 -7.35
N LEU A 105 -11.87 20.35 -6.61
CA LEU A 105 -11.58 18.91 -6.78
C LEU A 105 -12.32 18.01 -5.79
N VAL A 106 -13.20 18.58 -4.96
CA VAL A 106 -13.94 17.84 -3.91
C VAL A 106 -14.89 16.84 -4.57
N VAL A 107 -14.86 15.60 -4.08
CA VAL A 107 -15.74 14.51 -4.50
C VAL A 107 -16.70 14.20 -3.35
N SER A 108 -18.00 14.12 -3.64
CA SER A 108 -19.01 13.64 -2.70
C SER A 108 -19.36 12.18 -2.98
N TYR A 109 -19.90 11.46 -2.00
CA TYR A 109 -20.28 10.07 -2.19
C TYR A 109 -21.38 9.83 -3.23
N GLY A 110 -22.23 10.83 -3.49
CA GLY A 110 -23.24 10.82 -4.55
C GLY A 110 -22.75 11.28 -5.93
N ASP A 111 -21.46 11.58 -6.10
CA ASP A 111 -20.92 12.03 -7.40
C ASP A 111 -20.92 10.86 -8.40
N PRO A 112 -21.57 10.98 -9.58
CA PRO A 112 -21.60 9.93 -10.60
C PRO A 112 -20.23 9.65 -11.22
N SER A 113 -19.26 10.56 -11.11
CA SER A 113 -17.89 10.37 -11.58
C SER A 113 -17.03 9.55 -10.61
N ARG A 114 -17.61 9.10 -9.49
CA ARG A 114 -16.94 8.26 -8.52
C ARG A 114 -16.69 6.87 -9.09
N SER A 115 -15.43 6.42 -8.99
CA SER A 115 -15.09 5.03 -9.24
C SER A 115 -15.79 4.14 -8.22
N SER A 116 -16.56 3.15 -8.69
CA SER A 116 -17.21 2.17 -7.83
C SER A 116 -16.20 1.28 -7.06
N LYS A 117 -14.91 1.32 -7.42
CA LYS A 117 -13.89 0.44 -6.86
C LYS A 117 -13.59 0.68 -5.38
N HIS A 118 -13.95 1.84 -4.82
CA HIS A 118 -13.67 2.16 -3.43
C HIS A 118 -14.95 2.14 -2.59
N HIS A 119 -15.46 0.93 -2.31
CA HIS A 119 -16.61 0.75 -1.42
C HIS A 119 -16.25 1.21 0.00
N ILE A 120 -16.97 2.22 0.51
CA ILE A 120 -16.71 2.88 1.80
C ILE A 120 -16.64 1.89 2.97
N SER A 121 -17.48 0.85 2.93
CA SER A 121 -17.55 -0.19 3.95
C SER A 121 -16.28 -1.03 4.08
N ASN A 122 -15.44 -1.02 3.03
CA ASN A 122 -14.30 -1.91 2.91
C ASN A 122 -12.97 -1.17 2.96
N ILE A 123 -12.96 0.16 3.04
CA ILE A 123 -11.69 0.90 3.09
C ILE A 123 -10.84 0.44 4.27
N LEU A 124 -11.45 0.21 5.45
CA LEU A 124 -10.75 -0.31 6.63
C LEU A 124 -10.50 -1.83 6.60
N ARG A 125 -11.10 -2.56 5.65
CA ARG A 125 -11.00 -4.01 5.55
C ARG A 125 -10.02 -4.40 4.45
N PRO A 126 -9.09 -5.32 4.72
CA PRO A 126 -8.26 -5.89 3.67
C PRO A 126 -9.12 -6.56 2.58
N GLU A 127 -8.77 -6.42 1.30
CA GLU A 127 -9.44 -7.11 0.18
C GLU A 127 -8.90 -8.53 -0.05
N ALA A 128 -8.46 -9.20 1.01
CA ALA A 128 -8.00 -10.58 0.89
C ALA A 128 -9.19 -11.51 0.61
N PRO A 129 -9.07 -12.50 -0.30
CA PRO A 129 -10.10 -13.53 -0.55
C PRO A 129 -10.54 -14.26 0.73
N LEU A 130 -9.67 -14.25 1.74
CA LEU A 130 -9.88 -14.89 3.03
C LEU A 130 -10.97 -14.22 3.87
N ILE A 131 -11.29 -12.95 3.58
CA ILE A 131 -12.18 -12.09 4.39
C ILE A 131 -13.62 -12.11 3.90
N TYR A 132 -13.83 -12.35 2.61
CA TYR A 132 -15.15 -12.27 2.00
C TYR A 132 -15.58 -13.62 1.45
N ASP A 133 -16.88 -13.90 1.55
CA ASP A 133 -17.54 -14.89 0.72
C ASP A 133 -18.08 -14.19 -0.54
N VAL A 134 -18.07 -14.90 -1.67
CA VAL A 134 -18.75 -14.43 -2.89
C VAL A 134 -20.21 -14.88 -2.83
N SER A 135 -21.12 -13.90 -2.80
CA SER A 135 -22.56 -14.13 -2.88
C SER A 135 -23.11 -13.54 -4.17
N VAL A 136 -24.26 -13.99 -4.64
CA VAL A 136 -24.95 -13.40 -5.79
C VAL A 136 -26.11 -12.56 -5.26
N ASP A 137 -26.07 -11.25 -5.54
CA ASP A 137 -27.15 -10.35 -5.17
C ASP A 137 -28.43 -10.75 -5.93
N PRO A 138 -29.53 -11.06 -5.24
CA PRO A 138 -30.72 -11.62 -5.86
C PRO A 138 -31.48 -10.63 -6.74
N VAL A 139 -31.21 -9.32 -6.64
CA VAL A 139 -31.91 -8.27 -7.39
C VAL A 139 -31.19 -7.97 -8.71
N SER A 140 -29.88 -7.82 -8.65
CA SER A 140 -29.02 -7.46 -9.79
C SER A 140 -28.46 -8.68 -10.51
N GLY A 141 -28.40 -9.85 -9.85
CA GLY A 141 -27.70 -11.03 -10.34
C GLY A 141 -26.17 -10.88 -10.37
N MET A 142 -25.64 -9.81 -9.78
CA MET A 142 -24.21 -9.55 -9.73
C MET A 142 -23.56 -10.24 -8.54
N GLU A 143 -22.33 -10.71 -8.70
CA GLU A 143 -21.51 -11.16 -7.58
C GLU A 143 -21.18 -9.99 -6.66
N VAL A 144 -21.41 -10.20 -5.36
CA VAL A 144 -21.12 -9.26 -4.28
C VAL A 144 -20.25 -9.95 -3.24
N MET A 145 -19.20 -9.25 -2.80
CA MET A 145 -18.34 -9.72 -1.72
C MET A 145 -19.00 -9.42 -0.38
N VAL A 146 -19.33 -10.47 0.38
CA VAL A 146 -19.95 -10.38 1.70
C VAL A 146 -18.92 -10.74 2.75
N PRO A 147 -18.62 -9.87 3.74
CA PRO A 147 -17.68 -10.21 4.80
C PRO A 147 -18.13 -11.46 5.56
N LYS A 148 -17.19 -12.35 5.87
CA LYS A 148 -17.45 -13.48 6.76
C LYS A 148 -17.80 -12.96 8.15
N ALA A 149 -18.69 -13.67 8.86
CA ALA A 149 -19.13 -13.25 10.21
C ALA A 149 -17.96 -13.06 11.20
N GLU A 150 -16.96 -13.94 11.12
CA GLU A 150 -15.72 -13.87 11.91
C GLU A 150 -14.93 -12.59 11.61
N THR A 151 -14.92 -12.17 10.34
CA THR A 151 -14.23 -10.95 9.92
C THR A 151 -15.01 -9.69 10.32
N GLU A 152 -16.34 -9.71 10.24
CA GLU A 152 -17.15 -8.55 10.64
C GLU A 152 -16.97 -8.20 12.13
N ALA A 153 -16.72 -9.19 12.99
CA ALA A 153 -16.41 -8.96 14.40
C ALA A 153 -15.08 -8.22 14.61
N LEU A 154 -14.09 -8.49 13.77
CA LEU A 154 -12.75 -7.88 13.84
C LEU A 154 -12.76 -6.48 13.21
N TRP A 155 -13.36 -6.33 12.03
CA TRP A 155 -13.53 -5.05 11.36
C TRP A 155 -15.01 -4.73 11.20
N PRO A 156 -15.65 -4.00 12.11
CA PRO A 156 -17.07 -3.68 12.01
C PRO A 156 -17.35 -2.81 10.77
N THR A 157 -18.51 -3.02 10.15
CA THR A 157 -18.93 -2.23 8.99
C THR A 157 -19.18 -0.79 9.42
N ALA A 158 -18.47 0.17 8.81
CA ALA A 158 -18.77 1.59 9.03
C ALA A 158 -20.18 1.91 8.50
N PRO A 159 -20.93 2.83 9.16
CA PRO A 159 -22.21 3.28 8.63
C PRO A 159 -22.03 3.84 7.22
N ALA A 160 -23.02 3.59 6.35
CA ALA A 160 -23.01 4.16 5.02
C ALA A 160 -23.00 5.69 5.12
N PRO A 161 -22.10 6.39 4.41
CA PRO A 161 -22.07 7.84 4.43
C PRO A 161 -23.26 8.40 3.64
N GLU A 162 -23.66 9.63 3.96
CA GLU A 162 -24.69 10.31 3.20
C GLU A 162 -24.16 10.69 1.81
N PRO A 163 -24.98 10.70 0.75
CA PRO A 163 -24.54 11.08 -0.60
C PRO A 163 -23.88 12.46 -0.68
N SER A 164 -24.25 13.37 0.23
CA SER A 164 -23.68 14.72 0.34
C SER A 164 -22.36 14.79 1.08
N ASP A 165 -21.97 13.74 1.81
CA ASP A 165 -20.72 13.72 2.55
C ASP A 165 -19.53 13.70 1.59
N ILE A 166 -18.41 14.30 2.03
CA ILE A 166 -17.17 14.33 1.26
C ILE A 166 -16.55 12.92 1.28
N ASP A 167 -16.30 12.38 0.10
CA ASP A 167 -15.46 11.20 -0.06
C ASP A 167 -14.01 11.62 0.14
N LEU A 168 -13.49 11.44 1.36
CA LEU A 168 -12.14 11.87 1.72
C LEU A 168 -11.07 11.21 0.86
N PHE A 169 -11.21 9.91 0.57
CA PHE A 169 -10.23 9.18 -0.24
C PHE A 169 -10.24 9.71 -1.68
N ALA A 170 -11.40 9.71 -2.34
CA ALA A 170 -11.50 10.17 -3.73
C ALA A 170 -11.13 11.66 -3.88
N THR A 171 -11.45 12.48 -2.88
CA THR A 171 -11.03 13.89 -2.85
C THR A 171 -9.51 14.02 -2.77
N MET A 172 -8.85 13.26 -1.88
CA MET A 172 -7.38 13.29 -1.77
C MET A 172 -6.70 12.66 -2.99
N GLU A 173 -7.27 11.61 -3.56
CA GLU A 173 -6.80 10.95 -4.79
C GLU A 173 -6.83 11.89 -5.99
N ARG A 174 -7.78 12.83 -6.06
CA ARG A 174 -7.76 13.92 -7.07
C ARG A 174 -6.79 15.05 -6.72
N ALA A 175 -6.73 15.43 -5.44
CA ALA A 175 -5.95 16.58 -4.99
C ALA A 175 -4.43 16.34 -5.06
N LEU A 176 -3.98 15.14 -4.67
CA LEU A 176 -2.57 14.82 -4.54
C LEU A 176 -1.83 14.84 -5.89
N PRO A 177 -2.30 14.17 -6.96
CA PRO A 177 -1.65 14.24 -8.27
C PRO A 177 -1.64 15.65 -8.88
N GLU A 178 -2.73 16.42 -8.71
CA GLU A 178 -2.77 17.82 -9.18
C GLU A 178 -1.74 18.69 -8.45
N MET A 179 -1.58 18.47 -7.13
CA MET A 179 -0.57 19.15 -6.33
C MET A 179 0.85 18.76 -6.76
N THR A 180 1.15 17.48 -6.90
CA THR A 180 2.50 17.00 -7.25
C THR A 180 2.87 17.38 -8.68
N ALA A 181 1.95 17.30 -9.64
CA ALA A 181 2.14 17.80 -11.00
C ALA A 181 2.38 19.32 -11.05
N GLY A 182 1.83 20.08 -10.09
CA GLY A 182 2.15 21.49 -9.90
C GLY A 182 3.61 21.70 -9.48
N LEU A 183 4.08 20.95 -8.48
CA LEU A 183 5.46 21.02 -7.99
C LEU A 183 6.49 20.68 -9.08
N VAL A 184 6.19 19.68 -9.93
CA VAL A 184 7.05 19.31 -11.05
C VAL A 184 7.07 20.40 -12.12
N ARG A 185 5.91 20.97 -12.50
CA ARG A 185 5.84 22.09 -13.46
C ARG A 185 6.60 23.32 -13.00
N ASP A 186 6.55 23.61 -11.70
CA ASP A 186 7.22 24.75 -11.09
C ASP A 186 8.73 24.50 -10.90
N GLY A 187 9.22 23.30 -11.25
CA GLY A 187 10.62 22.90 -11.11
C GLY A 187 11.06 22.72 -9.66
N MET A 188 10.10 22.57 -8.74
CA MET A 188 10.38 22.41 -7.31
C MET A 188 10.86 21.01 -6.96
N LEU A 189 10.39 19.97 -7.66
CA LEU A 189 10.74 18.56 -7.45
C LEU A 189 10.94 17.85 -8.79
N GLY A 190 11.70 16.75 -8.80
CA GLY A 190 11.93 15.91 -9.98
C GLY A 190 10.69 15.15 -10.49
N ALA A 191 10.79 14.56 -11.68
CA ALA A 191 9.67 13.86 -12.34
C ALA A 191 9.18 12.64 -11.55
N TRP A 192 10.03 12.06 -10.69
CA TRP A 192 9.62 11.03 -9.73
C TRP A 192 8.37 11.41 -8.93
N CYS A 193 8.15 12.71 -8.66
CA CYS A 193 7.05 13.22 -7.83
C CYS A 193 5.68 13.01 -8.48
N GLU A 194 5.59 12.89 -9.81
CA GLU A 194 4.33 12.57 -10.51
C GLU A 194 3.81 11.16 -10.19
N ARG A 195 4.67 10.28 -9.66
CA ARG A 195 4.30 8.92 -9.24
C ARG A 195 3.85 8.84 -7.79
N VAL A 196 3.93 9.94 -7.04
CA VAL A 196 3.40 10.00 -5.68
C VAL A 196 1.90 9.78 -5.75
N SER A 197 1.42 8.84 -4.95
CA SER A 197 0.03 8.39 -5.00
C SER A 197 -0.52 8.18 -3.60
N LEU A 198 -1.85 8.12 -3.50
CA LEU A 198 -2.51 7.70 -2.29
C LEU A 198 -2.63 6.17 -2.33
N ALA A 199 -2.26 5.49 -1.25
CA ALA A 199 -2.42 4.05 -1.12
C ALA A 199 -3.20 3.69 0.15
N LEU A 200 -3.78 2.50 0.15
CA LEU A 200 -4.47 1.92 1.30
C LEU A 200 -3.52 0.93 1.98
N THR A 201 -3.39 1.06 3.29
CA THR A 201 -2.49 0.23 4.09
C THR A 201 -3.28 -0.73 4.96
N LEU A 202 -2.68 -1.84 5.34
CA LEU A 202 -3.34 -2.80 6.24
C LEU A 202 -3.66 -2.18 7.60
N ARG A 203 -2.72 -1.41 8.16
CA ARG A 203 -2.88 -0.73 9.43
C ARG A 203 -3.71 0.54 9.30
N ALA A 204 -4.66 0.72 10.20
CA ALA A 204 -5.36 1.98 10.42
C ALA A 204 -4.74 2.71 11.63
N ASP A 205 -4.02 3.81 11.38
CA ASP A 205 -3.54 4.72 12.42
C ASP A 205 -4.48 5.91 12.51
N GLU A 206 -4.79 6.37 13.73
CA GLU A 206 -5.64 7.56 13.92
C GLU A 206 -7.01 7.44 13.22
N GLY A 207 -7.52 6.21 13.09
CA GLY A 207 -8.79 5.89 12.43
C GLY A 207 -8.74 5.94 10.90
N ARG A 208 -7.55 5.97 10.29
CA ARG A 208 -7.36 6.02 8.83
C ARG A 208 -6.24 5.10 8.38
N ASN A 209 -6.42 4.50 7.22
CA ASN A 209 -5.43 3.61 6.62
C ASN A 209 -4.89 4.13 5.29
N TYR A 210 -4.97 5.44 5.06
CA TYR A 210 -4.38 6.08 3.88
C TYR A 210 -2.91 6.42 4.12
N ILE A 211 -2.09 6.31 3.09
CA ILE A 211 -0.72 6.82 3.07
C ILE A 211 -0.49 7.60 1.77
N VAL A 212 0.26 8.70 1.86
CA VAL A 212 0.93 9.27 0.68
C VAL A 212 2.13 8.40 0.37
N SER A 213 2.01 7.51 -0.62
CA SER A 213 3.06 6.61 -1.06
C SER A 213 4.01 7.31 -2.01
N VAL A 214 5.30 7.30 -1.67
CA VAL A 214 6.37 7.88 -2.49
C VAL A 214 7.23 6.81 -3.16
N ILE A 215 7.59 5.77 -2.40
CA ILE A 215 8.41 4.65 -2.88
C ILE A 215 7.69 3.34 -2.54
N ARG A 216 7.66 2.40 -3.48
CA ARG A 216 7.27 1.01 -3.25
C ARG A 216 8.50 0.14 -3.16
N ASN A 217 8.45 -0.94 -2.38
CA ASN A 217 9.57 -1.88 -2.26
C ASN A 217 10.03 -2.43 -3.62
N SER A 218 9.10 -2.68 -4.55
CA SER A 218 9.41 -3.12 -5.92
C SER A 218 10.21 -2.09 -6.74
N GLN A 219 10.25 -0.82 -6.35
CA GLN A 219 11.05 0.21 -7.04
C GLN A 219 12.51 0.26 -6.57
N LEU A 220 12.86 -0.45 -5.50
CA LEU A 220 14.20 -0.43 -4.91
C LEU A 220 15.21 -1.28 -5.69
N THR A 221 14.71 -2.22 -6.50
CA THR A 221 15.49 -3.16 -7.31
C THR A 221 15.51 -2.80 -8.80
N VAL A 222 14.75 -1.79 -9.24
CA VAL A 222 14.68 -1.37 -10.64
C VAL A 222 15.85 -0.42 -10.96
N GLU A 223 16.73 -0.86 -11.85
CA GLU A 223 17.84 -0.04 -12.35
C GLU A 223 17.32 1.15 -13.16
N GLY A 224 17.83 2.36 -12.88
CA GLY A 224 17.54 3.56 -13.65
C GLY A 224 16.25 4.31 -13.28
N GLY A 225 15.52 3.88 -12.25
CA GLY A 225 14.41 4.66 -11.70
C GLY A 225 14.91 5.93 -11.00
N GLU A 226 14.38 7.10 -11.37
CA GLU A 226 14.59 8.33 -10.60
C GLU A 226 13.98 8.14 -9.20
N LEU A 227 14.77 8.31 -8.15
CA LEU A 227 14.32 8.23 -6.75
C LEU A 227 14.57 9.59 -6.09
N PRO A 228 13.70 10.00 -5.15
CA PRO A 228 13.84 11.30 -4.51
C PRO A 228 15.14 11.38 -3.70
N THR A 229 15.77 12.56 -3.67
CA THR A 229 16.82 12.82 -2.69
C THR A 229 16.22 13.02 -1.28
N PRO A 230 17.01 12.91 -0.21
CA PRO A 230 16.55 13.25 1.14
C PRO A 230 16.01 14.69 1.26
N GLU A 231 16.62 15.64 0.54
CA GLU A 231 16.19 17.05 0.52
C GLU A 231 14.83 17.19 -0.17
N GLU A 232 14.64 16.52 -1.31
CA GLU A 232 13.36 16.49 -2.01
C GLU A 232 12.25 15.83 -1.18
N MET A 233 12.56 14.77 -0.42
CA MET A 233 11.62 14.17 0.53
C MET A 233 11.20 15.15 1.62
N ALA A 234 12.16 15.90 2.18
CA ALA A 234 11.88 16.91 3.20
C ALA A 234 11.02 18.06 2.64
N GLN A 235 11.32 18.51 1.42
CA GLN A 235 10.55 19.53 0.73
C GLN A 235 9.12 19.07 0.43
N LEU A 236 8.93 17.83 -0.05
CA LEU A 236 7.60 17.26 -0.25
C LEU A 236 6.83 17.17 1.07
N ALA A 237 7.48 16.73 2.16
CA ALA A 237 6.85 16.65 3.48
C ALA A 237 6.34 18.02 3.97
N GLU A 238 7.14 19.08 3.79
CA GLU A 238 6.76 20.45 4.14
C GLU A 238 5.55 20.92 3.32
N VAL A 239 5.55 20.68 2.00
CA VAL A 239 4.44 21.04 1.11
C VAL A 239 3.16 20.29 1.46
N LEU A 240 3.27 19.01 1.82
CA LEU A 240 2.14 18.21 2.26
C LEU A 240 1.71 18.52 3.70
N GLY A 241 2.51 19.27 4.46
CA GLY A 241 2.25 19.59 5.86
C GLY A 241 2.16 18.35 6.75
N VAL A 242 2.90 17.30 6.42
CA VAL A 242 2.96 16.06 7.22
C VAL A 242 4.01 16.18 8.31
N SER A 243 3.76 15.53 9.45
CA SER A 243 4.66 15.53 10.60
C SER A 243 5.32 14.16 10.78
N GLY A 244 6.58 14.16 11.23
CA GLY A 244 7.32 12.94 11.55
C GLY A 244 8.07 12.33 10.35
N PRO A 245 8.90 11.30 10.60
CA PRO A 245 9.64 10.62 9.56
C PRO A 245 8.71 9.75 8.69
N PRO A 246 9.01 9.57 7.39
CA PRO A 246 8.33 8.58 6.57
C PRO A 246 8.68 7.16 7.06
N ARG A 247 7.72 6.24 6.94
CA ARG A 247 7.84 4.84 7.37
C ARG A 247 7.29 3.91 6.28
N TRP A 248 7.55 2.61 6.41
CA TRP A 248 7.04 1.57 5.54
C TRP A 248 5.75 0.97 6.08
N TYR A 249 4.71 1.04 5.26
CA TYR A 249 3.39 0.49 5.56
C TYR A 249 3.10 -0.63 4.57
N VAL A 250 2.58 -1.75 5.05
CA VAL A 250 2.15 -2.84 4.16
C VAL A 250 0.87 -2.41 3.43
N ASP A 251 0.83 -2.69 2.13
CA ASP A 251 -0.36 -2.49 1.29
C ASP A 251 -1.52 -3.33 1.83
N ARG A 252 -2.73 -2.80 1.71
CA ARG A 252 -3.95 -3.45 2.21
C ARG A 252 -4.36 -4.66 1.36
N ASP A 253 -4.06 -4.62 0.07
CA ASP A 253 -4.58 -5.56 -0.93
C ASP A 253 -3.49 -6.55 -1.38
N ALA A 254 -2.21 -6.18 -1.25
CA ALA A 254 -1.05 -7.02 -1.52
C ALA A 254 -0.22 -7.29 -0.25
N LEU A 255 -0.87 -7.89 0.75
CA LEU A 255 -0.32 -8.10 2.11
C LEU A 255 0.32 -9.47 2.35
N ILE A 256 0.19 -10.40 1.39
CA ILE A 256 0.70 -11.78 1.48
C ILE A 256 1.79 -12.04 0.44
N TRP A 257 2.50 -13.15 0.60
CA TRP A 257 3.42 -13.64 -0.42
C TRP A 257 2.62 -14.30 -1.55
N ASN A 258 2.85 -13.90 -2.80
CA ASN A 258 2.18 -14.49 -3.97
C ASN A 258 3.07 -15.54 -4.62
N ASP A 259 2.51 -16.69 -4.99
CA ASP A 259 3.22 -17.71 -5.76
C ASP A 259 3.08 -17.42 -7.27
N LEU A 260 4.13 -16.83 -7.85
CA LEU A 260 4.13 -16.42 -9.25
C LEU A 260 4.02 -17.62 -10.21
N PHE A 261 4.37 -18.82 -9.77
CA PHE A 261 4.22 -20.02 -10.58
C PHE A 261 2.77 -20.46 -10.67
N GLU A 262 2.04 -20.50 -9.55
CA GLU A 262 0.62 -20.87 -9.54
C GLU A 262 -0.22 -19.85 -10.33
N ASP A 263 0.03 -18.54 -10.11
CA ASP A 263 -0.68 -17.45 -10.80
C ASP A 263 -0.47 -17.45 -12.32
N SER A 264 0.69 -17.90 -12.80
CA SER A 264 0.96 -17.97 -14.24
C SER A 264 0.30 -19.17 -14.95
N HIS A 265 -0.29 -20.11 -14.20
CA HIS A 265 -0.90 -21.34 -14.73
C HIS A 265 -2.40 -21.51 -14.39
N SER A 266 -2.99 -20.59 -13.62
CA SER A 266 -4.44 -20.47 -13.33
C SER A 266 -5.20 -19.71 -14.42
#